data_AF-A0A2I2F3V2-F1
#
_entry.id   AF-A0A2I2F3V2-F1
#
_cell.length_a   1.000
_cell.length_b   1.000
_cell.length_c   1.000
_cell.angle_alpha   90.00
_cell.angle_beta   90.00
_cell.angle_gamma   90.00
#
_symmetry.space_group_name_H-M   'P 1'
#
loop_
_entity.id
_entity.type
_entity.pdbx_description
1 polymer ?
#
loop_
_entity_poly.entity_id
_entity_poly.type
_entity_poly.pdbx_seq_one_letter_code
_entity_poly.pdbx_strand_id
1 'polypeptide(L)' 'MDYANCIAIKSKRANHHSELTLKARSATVLWTTHVPKGLSMKDLRMAEFCEMAAREMVLAVEGGQEGEERGPCGGG' A
#
# COMPACT_ATOMS: atom_id res chain seq x y z
N MET A 1 3.12 -13.36 0.02
CA MET A 1 4.19 -12.80 0.87
C MET A 1 5.28 -12.09 0.05
N ASP A 2 5.54 -12.49 -1.20
CA ASP A 2 6.66 -11.93 -2.01
C ASP A 2 6.55 -10.43 -2.27
N TYR A 3 5.34 -9.89 -2.45
CA TYR A 3 5.11 -8.45 -2.56
C TYR A 3 5.64 -7.69 -1.33
N ALA A 4 5.36 -8.19 -0.12
CA ALA A 4 5.84 -7.60 1.13
C ALA A 4 7.37 -7.65 1.24
N ASN A 5 7.98 -8.75 0.82
CA ASN A 5 9.44 -8.89 0.78
C ASN A 5 10.08 -7.91 -0.21
N CYS A 6 9.44 -7.70 -1.37
CA CYS A 6 9.89 -6.74 -2.37
C CYS A 6 9.92 -5.31 -1.79
N ILE A 7 8.85 -4.91 -1.08
CA ILE A 7 8.80 -3.64 -0.36
C ILE A 7 9.93 -3.56 0.68
N ALA A 8 10.10 -4.60 1.52
CA ALA A 8 11.12 -4.60 2.56
C ALA A 8 12.55 -4.44 1.99
N ILE A 9 12.87 -5.11 0.88
CA ILE A 9 14.16 -4.99 0.20
C ILE A 9 14.35 -3.56 -0.34
N LYS A 10 13.31 -2.98 -0.97
CA LYS A 10 13.36 -1.60 -1.46
C LYS A 10 13.54 -0.61 -0.32
N SER A 11 12.83 -0.78 0.79
CA SER A 11 12.95 0.07 1.99
C SER A 11 14.38 0.11 2.51
N LYS A 12 15.03 -1.06 2.60
CA LYS A 12 16.44 -1.16 2.99
C LYS A 12 17.37 -0.45 2.01
N ARG A 13 17.18 -0.65 0.70
CA ARG A 13 17.99 0.02 -0.35
C ARG A 13 17.80 1.53 -0.36
N ALA A 14 16.60 2.02 -0.11
CA ALA A 14 16.27 3.44 -0.08
C ALA A 14 16.69 4.13 1.23
N ASN A 15 17.07 3.35 2.26
CA ASN A 15 17.24 3.81 3.62
C ASN A 15 16.01 4.63 4.09
N HIS A 16 14.82 4.07 3.83
CA HIS A 16 13.52 4.67 4.16
C HIS A 16 12.53 3.54 4.46
N HIS A 17 12.09 3.45 5.71
CA HIS A 17 11.33 2.29 6.20
C HIS A 17 9.87 2.67 6.44
N SER A 18 8.95 1.88 5.90
CA SER A 18 7.51 1.96 6.18
C SER A 18 7.15 1.21 7.44
N GLU A 19 6.00 1.55 8.01
CA GLU A 19 5.23 0.58 8.78
C GLU A 19 4.45 -0.32 7.79
N LEU A 20 4.63 -1.64 7.91
CA LEU A 20 4.02 -2.63 7.02
C LEU A 20 3.18 -3.62 7.83
N THR A 21 1.88 -3.61 7.60
CA THR A 21 0.93 -4.55 8.22
C THR A 21 0.42 -5.54 7.17
N LEU A 22 0.55 -6.84 7.47
CA LEU A 22 0.08 -7.92 6.61
C LEU A 22 -1.13 -8.60 7.23
N LYS A 23 -2.18 -8.80 6.43
CA LYS A 23 -3.29 -9.73 6.70
C LYS A 23 -3.29 -10.80 5.62
N ALA A 24 -4.10 -11.85 5.81
CA ALA A 24 -4.10 -13.03 4.92
C ALA A 24 -4.19 -12.70 3.42
N ARG A 25 -4.90 -11.62 3.04
CA ARG A 25 -5.12 -11.22 1.64
C ARG A 25 -4.83 -9.76 1.35
N SER A 26 -4.23 -9.02 2.28
CA SER A 26 -4.00 -7.58 2.11
C SER A 26 -2.70 -7.14 2.77
N ALA A 27 -2.07 -6.13 2.19
CA ALA A 27 -0.93 -5.43 2.78
C ALA A 27 -1.27 -3.96 2.91
N THR A 28 -1.08 -3.40 4.10
CA THR A 28 -1.19 -1.96 4.36
C THR A 28 0.21 -1.42 4.60
N VAL A 29 0.60 -0.42 3.81
CA VAL A 29 1.92 0.21 3.87
C VAL A 29 1.72 1.66 4.25
N LEU A 30 2.28 2.09 5.39
CA LEU A 30 2.25 3.48 5.83
C LEU A 30 3.64 4.10 5.67
N TRP A 31 3.71 5.14 4.85
CA TRP A 31 4.93 5.91 4.60
C TRP A 31 4.90 7.23 5.35
N THR A 32 5.91 7.44 6.19
CA THR A 32 6.19 8.74 6.79
C THR A 32 7.69 8.92 6.90
N THR A 33 8.11 10.18 6.95
CA THR A 33 9.50 10.56 7.18
C THR A 33 9.68 10.97 8.63
N HIS A 34 10.62 10.32 9.32
CA HIS A 34 10.97 10.66 10.70
C HIS A 34 11.73 11.99 10.79
N VAL A 35 12.62 12.27 9.81
CA VAL A 35 13.42 13.51 9.77
C VAL A 35 13.53 14.07 8.34
N PRO A 36 13.01 15.29 8.06
CA PRO A 36 12.13 16.07 8.93
C PRO A 36 10.81 15.31 9.17
N LYS A 37 10.19 15.52 10.34
CA LYS A 37 8.93 14.85 10.68
C LYS A 37 7.84 15.23 9.67
N GLY A 38 7.12 14.23 9.17
CA GLY A 38 5.96 14.41 8.31
C GLY A 38 6.11 13.65 7.00
N LEU A 39 5.55 14.20 5.92
CA LEU A 39 5.67 13.63 4.59
C LEU A 39 6.87 14.25 3.86
N SER A 40 7.57 13.44 3.09
CA SER A 40 8.63 13.88 2.19
C SER A 40 8.50 13.23 0.82
N MET A 41 9.33 13.71 -0.12
CA MET A 41 9.42 13.11 -1.45
C MET A 41 9.82 11.63 -1.42
N LYS A 42 10.48 11.16 -0.36
CA LYS A 42 10.80 9.73 -0.21
C LYS A 42 9.53 8.89 -0.04
N ASP A 43 8.56 9.40 0.70
CA ASP A 43 7.28 8.72 0.92
C ASP A 43 6.54 8.52 -0.41
N LEU A 44 6.48 9.57 -1.24
CA LEU A 44 5.86 9.53 -2.57
C LEU A 44 6.55 8.51 -3.49
N ARG A 45 7.89 8.53 -3.56
CA ARG A 45 8.65 7.58 -4.40
C ARG A 45 8.47 6.13 -3.95
N MET A 46 8.34 5.90 -2.64
CA MET A 46 8.12 4.55 -2.11
C MET A 46 6.68 4.09 -2.34
N ALA A 47 5.70 5.00 -2.29
CA ALA A 47 4.32 4.73 -2.68
C ALA A 47 4.20 4.38 -4.19
N GLU A 48 4.87 5.14 -5.06
CA GLU A 48 4.97 4.83 -6.50
C GLU A 48 5.59 3.45 -6.75
N PHE A 49 6.64 3.11 -5.99
CA PHE A 49 7.24 1.78 -6.07
C PHE A 49 6.27 0.68 -5.67
N CYS A 50 5.44 0.87 -4.64
CA CYS A 50 4.42 -0.10 -4.26
C CYS A 50 3.43 -0.36 -5.40
N GLU A 51 2.94 0.69 -6.05
CA GLU A 51 2.04 0.57 -7.21
C GLU A 51 2.70 -0.19 -8.36
N MET A 52 3.92 0.18 -8.73
CA MET A 52 4.68 -0.49 -9.79
C MET A 52 4.91 -1.98 -9.46
N ALA A 53 5.38 -2.29 -8.24
CA ALA A 53 5.61 -3.66 -7.80
C ALA A 53 4.31 -4.48 -7.75
N ALA A 54 3.19 -3.86 -7.37
CA ALA A 54 1.89 -4.53 -7.38
C ALA A 54 1.48 -4.91 -8.81
N ARG A 55 1.64 -4.01 -9.78
CA ARG A 55 1.33 -4.28 -11.19
C ARG A 55 2.20 -5.38 -11.81
N GLU A 56 3.47 -5.44 -11.44
CA GLU A 56 4.41 -6.42 -11.98
C GLU A 56 4.27 -7.81 -11.33
N MET A 57 3.97 -7.85 -10.03
CA MET A 57 4.01 -9.08 -9.24
C MET A 57 2.64 -9.68 -8.94
N VAL A 58 1.59 -8.87 -8.92
CA VAL A 58 0.21 -9.31 -8.67
C VAL A 58 -0.49 -9.38 -10.01
N LEU A 59 -1.05 -10.54 -10.34
CA LEU A 59 -1.94 -10.65 -11.50
C LEU A 59 -3.04 -9.60 -11.33
N ALA A 60 -3.07 -8.61 -12.24
CA ALA A 60 -4.12 -7.61 -12.27
C ALA A 60 -5.45 -8.36 -12.44
N VAL A 61 -6.26 -8.39 -11.38
CA VAL A 61 -7.65 -8.82 -11.50
C VAL A 61 -8.36 -7.66 -12.19
N GLU A 62 -8.57 -7.78 -13.49
CA GLU A 62 -9.47 -6.87 -14.19
C GLU A 62 -10.88 -7.06 -13.62
N GLY A 63 -11.45 -6.00 -13.05
CA GLY A 63 -12.86 -5.96 -12.63
C GLY A 63 -13.07 -6.17 -11.13
N GLY A 64 -13.56 -5.12 -10.47
CA GLY A 64 -13.88 -5.11 -9.05
C GLY A 64 -14.97 -6.09 -8.65
N GLN A 65 -14.86 -6.60 -7.43
CA GLN A 65 -16.04 -6.87 -6.61
C GLN A 65 -16.32 -5.59 -5.83
N GLU A 66 -17.09 -4.70 -6.43
CA GLU A 66 -17.81 -3.69 -5.66
C GLU A 66 -18.79 -4.45 -4.77
N GLY A 67 -18.49 -4.51 -3.47
CA GLY A 67 -19.46 -4.89 -2.47
C GLY A 67 -20.50 -3.78 -2.38
N GLU A 68 -21.54 -3.85 -3.22
CA GLU A 68 -22.76 -3.10 -3.01
C GLU A 68 -23.46 -3.67 -1.77
N GLU A 69 -23.45 -2.93 -0.67
CA GLU A 69 -24.61 -2.90 0.21
C GLU A 69 -24.92 -1.45 0.57
N ARG A 70 -25.87 -0.89 -0.17
CA ARG A 70 -26.54 0.38 0.14
C ARG A 70 -27.36 0.16 1.41
N GLY A 71 -26.88 0.67 2.55
CA GLY A 71 -27.73 0.83 3.72
C GLY A 71 -28.88 1.79 3.39
N PRO A 72 -30.16 1.44 3.68
CA PRO A 72 -31.28 2.26 3.25
C PRO A 72 -31.31 3.57 4.03
N CYS A 73 -31.25 4.68 3.31
CA CYS A 73 -31.79 5.94 3.79
C CYS A 73 -33.33 5.84 3.78
N GLY A 74 -33.91 5.75 4.97
CA GLY A 74 -35.33 5.99 5.27
C GLY A 74 -35.41 6.20 6.78
N GLY A 75 -35.91 7.30 7.33
CA GLY A 75 -37.05 8.12 6.94
C GLY A 75 -37.97 8.12 8.15
N GLY A 76 -38.09 9.26 8.86
CA GLY A 76 -38.89 9.41 10.08
C GLY A 76 -38.30 10.42 11.04
#